data_AF-T1I3B1-F1
#
_entry.id   AF-T1I3B1-F1
#
_cell.length_a   1.000
_cell.length_b   1.000
_cell.length_c   1.000
_cell.angle_alpha   90.00
_cell.angle_beta   90.00
_cell.angle_gamma   90.00
#
_symmetry.space_group_name_H-M   'P 1'
#
loop_
_entity.id
_entity.type
_entity.pdbx_description
1 polymer ?
#
loop_
_entity_poly.entity_id
_entity_poly.type
_entity_poly.pdbx_seq_one_letter_code
_entity_poly.pdbx_strand_id
1 'polypeptide(L)'
;MSAISTNGLIKGGGTYFMISRSLGPEFGASIGLIFSLANAVACAMYAVGFCESLSDLLSTFDLSIIDAGIQDTRIIGSITIFVLLGIVIIGMEWEAKAQIGLLVILLIAILDFFIGALMGPQSDLSKARGFLGFDTATLKENLWPDYRVSQGDNHDFFSVFSVFFPAASGFLAGANISGDLRDPQSAIPKGTILAIAITTASYVVMAILTGAMV
;
A
#
# COMPACT_ATOMS: atom_id res chain seq x y z
N MET A 1 -17.70 -3.16 9.04
CA MET A 1 -18.00 -1.80 8.56
C MET A 1 -19.35 -1.68 7.90
N SER A 2 -19.69 -2.50 6.90
CA SER A 2 -20.95 -2.37 6.17
C SER A 2 -22.18 -2.32 7.09
N ALA A 3 -22.26 -3.19 8.10
CA ALA A 3 -23.33 -3.17 9.10
C ALA A 3 -23.36 -1.91 9.98
N ILE A 4 -22.19 -1.36 10.31
CA ILE A 4 -22.04 -0.13 11.10
C ILE A 4 -22.48 1.07 10.26
N SER A 5 -22.11 1.12 8.98
CA SER A 5 -22.51 2.19 8.07
C SER A 5 -24.00 2.15 7.70
N THR A 6 -24.69 1.03 7.86
CA THR A 6 -26.15 0.95 7.64
C THR A 6 -26.95 1.17 8.92
N ASN A 7 -26.29 1.36 10.07
CA ASN A 7 -26.94 1.52 11.36
C ASN A 7 -27.05 3.00 11.75
N GLY A 8 -28.28 3.53 11.73
CA GLY A 8 -28.55 4.92 12.10
C GLY A 8 -28.19 5.95 11.02
N LEU A 9 -28.36 7.23 11.34
CA LEU A 9 -28.07 8.34 10.43
C LEU A 9 -26.56 8.64 10.41
N ILE A 10 -25.89 8.29 9.31
CA ILE A 10 -24.51 8.74 9.07
C ILE A 10 -24.54 10.23 8.79
N LYS A 11 -23.91 11.02 9.66
CA LYS A 11 -23.59 12.43 9.41
C LYS A 11 -22.11 12.57 9.06
N GLY A 12 -21.71 13.75 8.59
CA GLY A 12 -20.30 14.09 8.43
C GLY A 12 -19.56 13.95 9.76
N GLY A 13 -18.47 13.19 9.76
CA GLY A 13 -17.69 12.86 10.97
C GLY A 13 -16.69 11.72 10.80
N GLY A 14 -16.69 11.03 9.65
CA GLY A 14 -15.72 10.01 9.32
C GLY A 14 -15.86 8.72 10.14
N THR A 15 -14.83 7.88 10.08
CA THR A 15 -14.84 6.52 10.65
C THR A 15 -15.03 6.53 12.17
N TYR A 16 -14.34 7.41 12.90
CA TYR A 16 -14.47 7.50 14.36
C TYR A 16 -15.89 7.86 14.80
N PHE A 17 -16.52 8.82 14.12
CA PHE A 17 -17.89 9.23 14.43
C PHE A 17 -18.89 8.08 14.20
N MET A 18 -18.74 7.34 13.09
CA MET A 18 -19.61 6.19 12.80
C MET A 18 -19.47 5.06 13.84
N ILE A 19 -18.25 4.77 14.28
CA ILE A 19 -17.96 3.73 15.27
C ILE A 19 -18.51 4.12 16.65
N SER A 20 -18.17 5.33 17.13
CA SER A 20 -18.57 5.79 18.47
C SER A 20 -20.09 5.92 18.64
N ARG A 21 -20.83 6.26 17.58
CA ARG A 21 -22.30 6.31 17.60
C ARG A 21 -22.97 4.94 17.57
N SER A 22 -22.37 3.98 16.86
CA SER A 22 -22.97 2.65 16.67
C SER A 22 -22.62 1.67 17.77
N LEU A 23 -21.39 1.74 18.30
CA LEU A 23 -20.86 0.83 19.32
C LEU A 23 -20.79 1.45 20.72
N GLY A 24 -21.01 2.76 20.84
CA GLY A 24 -20.91 3.51 22.09
C GLY A 24 -19.53 4.16 22.31
N PRO A 25 -19.45 5.09 23.27
CA PRO A 25 -18.28 5.94 23.47
C PRO A 25 -17.03 5.18 23.94
N GLU A 26 -17.21 4.13 24.75
CA GLU A 26 -16.09 3.32 25.29
C GLU A 26 -15.36 2.58 24.16
N PHE A 27 -16.10 1.84 23.34
CA PHE A 27 -15.55 1.17 22.16
C PHE A 27 -15.02 2.17 21.13
N GLY A 28 -15.74 3.27 20.91
CA GLY A 28 -15.29 4.34 20.02
C GLY A 28 -13.92 4.89 20.41
N ALA A 29 -13.74 5.25 21.68
CA ALA A 29 -12.49 5.82 22.19
C ALA A 29 -11.31 4.84 22.08
N SER A 30 -11.49 3.59 22.53
CA SER A 30 -10.44 2.57 22.47
C SER A 30 -10.02 2.25 21.04
N ILE A 31 -10.99 2.05 20.14
CA ILE A 31 -10.70 1.77 18.72
C ILE A 31 -10.06 2.99 18.05
N GLY A 32 -10.54 4.20 18.37
CA GLY A 32 -10.01 5.45 17.82
C GLY A 32 -8.54 5.68 18.18
N LEU A 33 -8.14 5.44 19.42
CA LEU A 33 -6.75 5.57 19.86
C LEU A 33 -5.82 4.59 19.15
N ILE A 34 -6.20 3.31 19.09
CA ILE A 34 -5.42 2.28 18.40
C ILE A 34 -5.30 2.61 16.91
N PHE A 35 -6.39 3.04 16.28
CA PHE A 35 -6.42 3.40 14.87
C PHE A 35 -5.57 4.63 14.55
N SER A 36 -5.59 5.65 15.41
CA SER A 36 -4.74 6.84 15.28
C SER A 36 -3.25 6.47 15.33
N LEU A 37 -2.86 5.66 16.31
CA LEU A 37 -1.49 5.17 16.45
C LEU A 37 -1.07 4.33 15.24
N ALA A 38 -1.94 3.43 14.78
CA ALA A 38 -1.68 2.59 13.62
C ALA A 38 -1.46 3.44 12.35
N ASN A 39 -2.28 4.47 12.12
CA ASN A 39 -2.08 5.38 10.99
C ASN A 39 -0.78 6.18 11.10
N ALA A 40 -0.40 6.63 12.30
CA ALA A 40 0.86 7.33 12.51
C ALA A 40 2.08 6.45 12.18
N VAL A 41 2.05 5.18 12.60
CA VAL A 41 3.09 4.20 12.26
C VAL A 41 3.08 3.87 10.76
N ALA A 42 1.90 3.74 10.15
CA ALA A 42 1.76 3.51 8.71
C ALA A 42 2.36 4.65 7.88
N CYS A 43 2.16 5.91 8.29
CA CYS A 43 2.80 7.05 7.64
C CYS A 43 4.33 6.95 7.64
N ALA A 44 4.93 6.52 8.76
CA ALA A 44 6.37 6.29 8.83
C ALA A 44 6.81 5.14 7.91
N MET A 45 6.06 4.04 7.89
CA MET A 45 6.33 2.90 7.00
C MET A 45 6.29 3.28 5.52
N TYR A 46 5.27 4.03 5.09
CA TYR A 46 5.18 4.51 3.70
C TYR A 46 6.32 5.47 3.33
N ALA A 47 6.71 6.34 4.26
CA ALA A 47 7.85 7.23 4.05
C ALA A 47 9.16 6.45 3.90
N VAL A 48 9.41 5.45 4.74
CA VAL A 48 10.60 4.59 4.64
C VAL A 48 10.64 3.83 3.31
N GLY A 49 9.54 3.21 2.89
CA GLY A 49 9.49 2.49 1.60
C GLY A 49 9.74 3.40 0.39
N PHE A 50 9.27 4.65 0.43
CA PHE A 50 9.62 5.67 -0.56
C PHE A 50 11.13 5.98 -0.55
N CYS A 51 11.73 6.12 0.62
CA CYS A 51 13.15 6.45 0.75
C CYS A 51 14.06 5.33 0.25
N GLU A 52 13.70 4.07 0.52
CA GLU A 52 14.39 2.89 -0.01
C GLU A 52 14.33 2.88 -1.54
N SER A 53 13.13 3.04 -2.11
CA SER A 53 12.95 3.08 -3.57
C SER A 53 13.72 4.23 -4.23
N LEU A 54 13.75 5.41 -3.59
CA LEU A 54 14.50 6.56 -4.09
C LEU A 54 16.01 6.34 -3.99
N SER A 55 16.49 5.74 -2.90
CA SER A 55 17.92 5.43 -2.70
C SER A 55 18.41 4.41 -3.72
N ASP A 56 17.61 3.39 -4.04
CA ASP A 56 17.91 2.40 -5.09
C ASP A 56 17.97 3.06 -6.48
N LEU A 57 17.06 4.01 -6.75
CA LEU A 57 17.08 4.77 -8.00
C LEU A 57 18.34 5.64 -8.11
N LEU A 58 18.72 6.36 -7.04
CA LEU A 58 19.93 7.18 -7.00
C LEU A 58 21.19 6.33 -7.20
N SER A 59 21.25 5.17 -6.56
CA SER A 59 22.36 4.22 -6.70
C SER A 59 22.52 3.71 -8.13
N THR A 60 21.43 3.59 -8.89
CA THR A 60 21.47 3.21 -10.31
C THR A 60 22.16 4.28 -11.18
N PHE A 61 22.23 5.54 -10.74
CA PHE A 61 22.93 6.63 -11.41
C PHE A 61 24.31 6.94 -10.79
N ASP A 62 24.86 6.03 -9.96
CA ASP A 62 26.12 6.21 -9.22
C ASP A 62 26.10 7.46 -8.31
N LEU A 63 24.91 7.87 -7.83
CA LEU A 63 24.73 8.98 -6.91
C LEU A 63 24.48 8.45 -5.49
N SER A 64 25.39 8.75 -4.58
CA SER A 64 25.24 8.51 -3.13
C SER A 64 25.30 9.83 -2.37
N ILE A 65 24.48 10.01 -1.33
CA ILE A 65 24.53 11.23 -0.52
C ILE A 65 25.74 11.16 0.43
N ILE A 66 25.83 10.08 1.21
CA ILE A 66 26.94 9.82 2.14
C ILE A 66 27.56 8.46 1.86
N ASP A 67 26.79 7.39 2.05
CA ASP A 67 27.30 6.01 2.01
C ASP A 67 26.39 5.04 1.23
N ALA A 68 25.30 5.54 0.62
CA ALA A 68 24.25 4.72 0.00
C ALA A 68 23.65 3.66 0.95
N GLY A 69 23.81 3.86 2.27
CA GLY A 69 23.37 2.94 3.30
C GLY A 69 22.16 3.46 4.09
N ILE A 70 22.00 2.91 5.29
CA ILE A 70 20.89 3.23 6.21
C ILE A 70 20.85 4.73 6.54
N GLN A 71 22.00 5.40 6.55
CA GLN A 71 22.09 6.81 6.90
C GLN A 71 21.46 7.71 5.82
N ASP A 72 21.64 7.37 4.54
CA ASP A 72 21.02 8.09 3.42
C ASP A 72 19.49 7.95 3.48
N THR A 73 18.97 6.74 3.75
CA THR A 73 17.53 6.50 3.97
C THR A 73 16.96 7.36 5.11
N ARG A 74 17.69 7.52 6.22
CA ARG A 74 17.26 8.35 7.35
C ARG A 74 17.20 9.84 7.03
N ILE A 75 18.17 10.34 6.27
CA ILE A 75 18.22 11.75 5.86
C ILE A 75 17.07 12.07 4.90
N ILE A 76 16.92 11.25 3.85
CA ILE A 76 15.82 11.39 2.87
C ILE A 76 14.47 11.26 3.59
N GLY A 77 14.31 10.31 4.51
CA GLY A 77 13.09 10.12 5.28
C GLY A 77 12.73 11.31 6.15
N SER A 78 13.72 11.88 6.85
CA SER A 78 13.50 13.07 7.68
C SER A 78 13.04 14.25 6.82
N ILE A 79 13.72 14.51 5.70
CA ILE A 79 13.34 15.60 4.77
C ILE A 79 11.93 15.35 4.21
N THR A 80 11.63 14.12 3.79
CA THR A 80 10.33 13.75 3.22
C THR A 80 9.20 13.99 4.21
N ILE A 81 9.34 13.57 5.46
CA ILE A 81 8.32 13.80 6.50
C ILE A 81 8.12 15.29 6.76
N PHE A 82 9.19 16.10 6.83
CA PHE A 82 9.07 17.56 6.99
C PHE A 82 8.34 18.21 5.80
N VAL A 83 8.62 17.78 4.58
CA VAL A 83 7.93 18.27 3.36
C VAL A 83 6.45 17.87 3.39
N LEU A 84 6.15 16.60 3.67
CA LEU A 84 4.77 16.11 3.78
C LEU A 84 3.99 16.85 4.87
N LEU A 85 4.61 17.09 6.02
CA LEU A 85 4.03 17.90 7.10
C LEU A 85 3.72 19.33 6.62
N GLY A 86 4.65 19.94 5.88
CA GLY A 86 4.44 21.26 5.27
C GLY A 86 3.24 21.28 4.33
N ILE A 87 3.10 20.27 3.47
CA ILE A 87 1.97 20.14 2.54
C ILE A 87 0.64 20.05 3.30
N VAL A 88 0.57 19.22 4.33
CA VAL A 88 -0.63 19.03 5.16
C VAL A 88 -1.03 20.34 5.87
N ILE A 89 -0.06 21.13 6.33
CA ILE A 89 -0.32 22.43 6.97
C ILE A 89 -0.88 23.47 5.99
N ILE A 90 -0.41 23.46 4.73
CA ILE A 90 -0.80 24.46 3.73
C ILE A 90 -2.24 24.27 3.22
N GLY A 91 -2.71 23.03 3.08
CA GLY A 91 -4.13 22.79 2.83
C GLY A 91 -4.48 21.45 2.15
N MET A 92 -5.48 20.77 2.72
CA MET A 92 -5.96 19.45 2.31
C MET A 92 -6.83 19.45 1.04
N GLU A 93 -7.29 20.61 0.57
CA GLU A 93 -8.19 20.69 -0.60
C GLU A 93 -7.49 20.30 -1.92
N TRP A 94 -6.19 20.58 -2.03
CA TRP A 94 -5.38 20.21 -3.19
C TRP A 94 -5.10 18.70 -3.19
N GLU A 95 -4.93 18.09 -2.02
CA GLU A 95 -4.70 16.66 -1.86
C GLU A 95 -5.86 15.83 -2.42
N ALA A 96 -7.10 16.17 -2.06
CA ALA A 96 -8.28 15.43 -2.52
C ALA A 96 -8.40 15.41 -4.06
N LYS A 97 -7.97 16.49 -4.73
CA LYS A 97 -7.91 16.54 -6.22
C LYS A 97 -6.71 15.76 -6.76
N ALA A 98 -5.56 15.85 -6.10
CA ALA A 98 -4.35 15.13 -6.50
C ALA A 98 -4.50 13.60 -6.38
N GLN A 99 -5.30 13.11 -5.43
CA GLN A 99 -5.55 11.67 -5.23
C GLN A 99 -6.03 10.98 -6.52
N ILE A 100 -6.92 11.63 -7.30
CA ILE A 100 -7.39 11.07 -8.57
C ILE A 100 -6.24 10.99 -9.59
N GLY A 101 -5.37 12.00 -9.64
CA GLY A 101 -4.18 11.99 -10.47
C GLY A 101 -3.20 10.88 -10.09
N LEU A 102 -2.94 10.72 -8.78
CA LEU A 102 -2.09 9.64 -8.25
C LEU A 102 -2.67 8.26 -8.56
N LEU A 103 -4.00 8.09 -8.47
CA LEU A 103 -4.67 6.85 -8.85
C LEU A 103 -4.45 6.52 -10.34
N VAL A 104 -4.55 7.50 -11.24
CA VAL A 104 -4.30 7.29 -12.66
C VAL A 104 -2.86 6.85 -12.92
N ILE A 105 -1.89 7.49 -12.27
CA ILE A 105 -0.47 7.12 -12.36
C ILE A 105 -0.26 5.68 -11.86
N LEU A 106 -0.87 5.32 -10.73
CA LEU A 106 -0.80 3.96 -10.19
C LEU A 106 -1.38 2.93 -11.17
N LEU A 107 -2.54 3.21 -11.78
CA LEU A 107 -3.15 2.32 -12.77
C LEU A 107 -2.27 2.16 -14.01
N ILE A 108 -1.64 3.25 -14.47
CA ILE A 108 -0.68 3.20 -15.58
C ILE A 108 0.53 2.32 -15.21
N ALA A 109 1.09 2.47 -14.00
CA ALA A 109 2.21 1.64 -13.55
C ALA A 109 1.84 0.15 -13.46
N ILE A 110 0.63 -0.17 -13.00
CA ILE A 110 0.10 -1.54 -12.99
C ILE A 110 -0.03 -2.07 -14.43
N LEU A 111 -0.58 -1.27 -15.35
CA LEU A 111 -0.71 -1.65 -16.75
C LEU A 111 0.66 -1.86 -17.41
N ASP A 112 1.63 -1.00 -17.12
CA ASP A 112 3.01 -1.12 -17.61
C ASP A 112 3.65 -2.45 -17.15
N PHE A 113 3.45 -2.82 -15.88
CA PHE A 113 3.86 -4.14 -15.38
C PHE A 113 3.22 -5.29 -16.19
N PHE A 114 1.92 -5.24 -16.48
CA PHE A 114 1.24 -6.26 -17.28
C PHE A 114 1.75 -6.32 -18.72
N ILE A 115 2.03 -5.17 -19.34
CA ILE A 115 2.60 -5.11 -20.69
C ILE A 115 4.02 -5.69 -20.68
N GLY A 116 4.85 -5.32 -19.72
CA GLY A 116 6.21 -5.85 -19.54
C GLY A 116 6.21 -7.36 -19.33
N ALA A 117 5.27 -7.88 -18.54
CA ALA A 117 5.06 -9.32 -18.37
C ALA A 117 4.79 -10.03 -19.71
N LEU A 118 3.89 -9.49 -20.53
CA LEU A 118 3.51 -10.07 -21.83
C LEU A 118 4.62 -9.95 -22.89
N MET A 119 5.39 -8.87 -22.89
CA MET A 119 6.49 -8.68 -23.85
C MET A 119 7.68 -9.61 -23.57
N GLY A 120 7.86 -10.06 -22.32
CA GLY A 120 8.97 -10.92 -21.94
C GLY A 120 10.34 -10.23 -22.00
N PRO A 121 11.43 -10.96 -21.69
CA PRO A 121 12.76 -10.36 -21.56
C PRO A 121 13.30 -9.86 -22.89
N GLN A 122 13.54 -8.55 -22.98
CA GLN A 122 14.04 -7.87 -24.19
C GLN A 122 15.57 -7.89 -24.31
N SER A 123 16.29 -8.15 -23.21
CA SER A 123 17.76 -8.15 -23.19
C SER A 123 18.33 -9.34 -22.43
N ASP A 124 19.55 -9.76 -22.78
CA ASP A 124 20.26 -10.83 -22.06
C ASP A 124 20.56 -10.44 -20.60
N LEU A 125 20.67 -9.13 -20.33
CA LEU A 125 20.82 -8.60 -18.98
C LEU A 125 19.55 -8.78 -18.15
N SER A 126 18.35 -8.66 -18.75
CA SER A 126 17.08 -8.96 -18.08
C SER A 126 16.99 -10.43 -17.68
N LYS A 127 17.43 -11.35 -18.55
CA LYS A 127 17.49 -12.78 -18.26
C LYS A 127 18.49 -13.09 -17.15
N ALA A 128 19.66 -12.45 -17.17
CA ALA A 128 20.68 -12.60 -16.13
C ALA A 128 20.21 -12.10 -14.75
N ARG A 129 19.29 -11.12 -14.72
CA ARG A 129 18.63 -10.64 -13.48
C ARG A 129 17.49 -11.55 -13.00
N GLY A 130 17.22 -12.66 -13.69
CA GLY A 130 16.19 -13.63 -13.30
C GLY A 130 14.86 -13.47 -14.03
N PHE A 131 14.68 -12.48 -14.92
CA PHE A 131 13.45 -12.36 -15.70
C PHE A 131 13.50 -13.26 -16.94
N LEU A 132 12.85 -14.42 -16.86
CA LEU A 132 12.85 -15.44 -17.92
C LEU A 132 11.65 -15.32 -18.87
N GLY A 133 10.64 -14.53 -18.48
CA GLY A 133 9.34 -14.49 -19.17
C GLY A 133 8.47 -15.68 -18.79
N PHE A 134 7.29 -15.83 -19.41
CA PHE A 134 6.36 -16.90 -19.05
C PHE A 134 6.93 -18.29 -19.35
N ASP A 135 7.40 -18.98 -18.31
CA ASP A 135 7.83 -20.36 -18.40
C ASP A 135 7.08 -21.24 -17.39
N THR A 136 6.59 -22.37 -17.90
CA THR A 136 5.88 -23.36 -17.10
C THR A 136 6.81 -24.13 -16.17
N ALA A 137 8.12 -24.18 -16.46
CA ALA A 137 9.10 -24.79 -15.57
C ALA A 137 9.34 -23.91 -14.33
N THR A 138 9.60 -22.61 -14.54
CA THR A 138 9.75 -21.61 -13.45
C THR A 138 8.52 -21.58 -12.55
N LEU A 139 7.31 -21.58 -13.12
CA LEU A 139 6.09 -21.62 -12.33
C LEU A 139 6.04 -22.86 -11.42
N LYS A 140 6.43 -24.04 -11.92
CA LYS A 140 6.42 -25.28 -11.11
C LYS A 140 7.45 -25.26 -9.98
N GLU A 141 8.60 -24.63 -10.22
CA GLU A 141 9.65 -24.48 -9.22
C GLU A 141 9.19 -23.55 -8.07
N ASN A 142 8.50 -22.45 -8.42
CA ASN A 142 8.04 -21.44 -7.47
C ASN A 142 6.71 -21.77 -6.77
N LEU A 143 6.09 -22.94 -7.01
CA LEU A 143 4.83 -23.32 -6.37
C LEU A 143 4.96 -23.59 -4.87
N TRP A 144 6.15 -23.99 -4.42
CA TRP A 144 6.38 -24.41 -3.04
C TRP A 144 7.11 -23.32 -2.25
N PRO A 145 6.79 -23.16 -0.95
CA PRO A 145 7.45 -22.17 -0.14
C PRO A 145 8.91 -22.53 0.10
N ASP A 146 9.80 -21.58 -0.11
CA ASP A 146 11.22 -21.66 0.23
C ASP A 146 11.57 -20.50 1.19
N TYR A 147 11.36 -20.72 2.49
CA TYR A 147 11.64 -19.70 3.49
C TYR A 147 13.15 -19.61 3.75
N ARG A 148 13.73 -18.44 3.47
CA ARG A 148 15.17 -18.18 3.58
C ARG A 148 15.50 -17.30 4.77
N VAL A 149 16.77 -17.36 5.16
CA VAL A 149 17.34 -16.42 6.12
C VAL A 149 17.68 -15.13 5.38
N SER A 150 17.10 -14.01 5.78
CA SER A 150 17.43 -12.69 5.25
C SER A 150 17.71 -11.73 6.38
N GLN A 151 18.75 -10.90 6.23
CA GLN A 151 19.18 -9.92 7.25
C GLN A 151 19.43 -10.51 8.65
N GLY A 152 19.75 -11.81 8.74
CA GLY A 152 20.03 -12.50 10.01
C GLY A 152 18.81 -13.13 10.68
N ASP A 153 17.61 -12.94 10.12
CA ASP A 153 16.37 -13.52 10.65
C ASP A 153 15.91 -14.70 9.79
N ASN A 154 15.46 -15.78 10.46
CA ASN A 154 14.81 -16.91 9.80
C ASN A 154 13.36 -16.53 9.50
N HIS A 155 13.00 -16.49 8.22
CA HIS A 155 11.61 -16.25 7.84
C HIS A 155 10.77 -17.53 7.95
N ASP A 156 9.51 -17.34 8.30
CA ASP A 156 8.44 -18.33 8.26
C ASP A 156 7.16 -17.72 7.66
N PHE A 157 6.10 -18.53 7.58
CA PHE A 157 4.80 -18.10 7.06
C PHE A 157 4.28 -16.83 7.76
N PHE A 158 4.37 -16.77 9.08
CA PHE A 158 3.81 -15.66 9.84
C PHE A 158 4.64 -14.39 9.67
N SER A 159 5.97 -14.50 9.60
CA SER A 159 6.84 -13.35 9.34
C SER A 159 6.56 -12.72 7.97
N VAL A 160 6.38 -13.54 6.93
CA VAL A 160 6.09 -13.05 5.57
C VAL A 160 4.67 -12.46 5.52
N PHE A 161 3.71 -13.12 6.17
CA PHE A 161 2.36 -12.59 6.30
C PHE A 161 2.32 -11.24 7.01
N SER A 162 3.10 -11.05 8.08
CA SER A 162 3.17 -9.79 8.82
C SER A 162 3.74 -8.64 7.99
N VAL A 163 4.69 -8.91 7.09
CA VAL A 163 5.22 -7.91 6.14
C VAL A 163 4.19 -7.57 5.06
N PHE A 164 3.40 -8.55 4.60
CA PHE A 164 2.36 -8.33 3.60
C PHE A 164 1.09 -7.66 4.16
N PHE A 165 0.75 -7.93 5.42
CA PHE A 165 -0.51 -7.50 6.04
C PHE A 165 -0.82 -6.00 5.90
N PRO A 166 0.15 -5.06 6.07
CA PRO A 166 -0.11 -3.64 5.86
C PRO A 166 -0.60 -3.30 4.45
N ALA A 167 -0.23 -4.06 3.43
CA ALA A 167 -0.71 -3.84 2.05
C ALA A 167 -2.23 -4.08 1.90
N ALA A 168 -2.80 -4.96 2.72
CA ALA A 168 -4.25 -5.22 2.75
C ALA A 168 -5.03 -4.26 3.69
N SER A 169 -4.33 -3.36 4.37
CA SER A 169 -4.95 -2.39 5.28
C SER A 169 -5.62 -1.22 4.51
N GLY A 170 -6.14 -0.21 5.22
CA GLY A 170 -6.68 1.00 4.58
C GLY A 170 -8.13 0.91 4.07
N PHE A 171 -8.84 -0.21 4.25
CA PHE A 171 -10.24 -0.37 3.84
C PHE A 171 -11.22 0.64 4.49
N LEU A 172 -10.79 1.33 5.54
CA LEU A 172 -11.54 2.39 6.24
C LEU A 172 -11.43 3.77 5.57
N ALA A 173 -10.58 3.95 4.56
CA ALA A 173 -10.38 5.25 3.91
C ALA A 173 -11.68 5.83 3.32
N GLY A 174 -12.50 5.00 2.66
CA GLY A 174 -13.78 5.44 2.09
C GLY A 174 -14.80 5.91 3.13
N ALA A 175 -14.67 5.44 4.38
CA ALA A 175 -15.50 5.87 5.49
C ALA A 175 -15.04 7.20 6.11
N ASN A 176 -13.80 7.63 5.89
CA ASN A 176 -13.31 8.93 6.39
C ASN A 176 -13.92 10.12 5.65
N ILE A 177 -14.33 9.95 4.40
CA ILE A 177 -15.00 10.96 3.56
C ILE A 177 -16.53 10.86 3.60
N SER A 178 -17.10 10.26 4.67
CA SER A 178 -18.54 10.00 4.76
C SER A 178 -19.42 11.25 4.69
N GLY A 179 -18.86 12.43 5.04
CA GLY A 179 -19.58 13.71 4.98
C GLY A 179 -19.80 14.25 3.56
N ASP A 180 -18.98 13.82 2.60
CA ASP A 180 -18.99 14.33 1.23
C ASP A 180 -19.80 13.43 0.28
N LEU A 181 -20.26 12.28 0.77
CA LEU A 181 -21.03 11.33 -0.01
C LEU A 181 -22.52 11.70 -0.01
N ARG A 182 -23.14 11.68 -1.20
CA ARG A 182 -24.58 11.91 -1.36
C ARG A 182 -25.44 10.90 -0.59
N ASP A 183 -25.03 9.63 -0.59
CA ASP A 183 -25.67 8.54 0.17
C ASP A 183 -24.59 7.64 0.79
N PRO A 184 -24.11 7.96 2.01
CA PRO A 184 -23.04 7.22 2.65
C PRO A 184 -23.44 5.77 3.01
N GLN A 185 -24.70 5.52 3.35
CA GLN A 185 -25.19 4.23 3.83
C GLN A 185 -25.12 3.16 2.73
N SER A 186 -25.36 3.54 1.48
CA SER A 186 -25.27 2.67 0.31
C SER A 186 -23.88 2.67 -0.32
N ALA A 187 -23.22 3.83 -0.36
CA ALA A 187 -21.94 4.01 -1.05
C ALA A 187 -20.77 3.34 -0.32
N ILE A 188 -20.68 3.47 1.01
CA ILE A 188 -19.57 2.92 1.80
C ILE A 188 -19.50 1.37 1.67
N PRO A 189 -20.60 0.61 1.90
CA PRO A 189 -20.54 -0.85 1.76
C PRO A 189 -20.12 -1.31 0.37
N LYS A 190 -20.71 -0.73 -0.68
CA LYS A 190 -20.43 -1.12 -2.07
C LYS A 190 -19.01 -0.77 -2.47
N GLY A 191 -18.57 0.45 -2.17
CA GLY A 191 -17.23 0.93 -2.47
C GLY A 191 -16.16 0.11 -1.77
N THR A 192 -16.29 -0.10 -0.46
CA THR A 192 -15.29 -0.87 0.32
C THR A 192 -15.21 -2.33 -0.14
N ILE A 193 -16.34 -3.02 -0.34
CA ILE A 193 -16.32 -4.43 -0.77
C ILE A 193 -15.74 -4.56 -2.18
N LEU A 194 -16.14 -3.69 -3.11
CA LEU A 194 -15.63 -3.71 -4.47
C LEU A 194 -14.13 -3.40 -4.52
N ALA A 195 -13.68 -2.40 -3.76
CA ALA A 195 -12.26 -2.07 -3.66
C ALA A 195 -11.43 -3.25 -3.13
N ILE A 196 -11.87 -3.91 -2.06
CA ILE A 196 -11.20 -5.10 -1.51
C ILE A 196 -11.15 -6.22 -2.55
N ALA A 197 -12.23 -6.47 -3.28
CA ALA A 197 -12.27 -7.50 -4.31
C ALA A 197 -11.29 -7.21 -5.45
N ILE A 198 -11.25 -5.96 -5.92
CA ILE A 198 -10.33 -5.52 -6.98
C ILE A 198 -8.87 -5.63 -6.52
N THR A 199 -8.53 -5.11 -5.34
CA THR A 199 -7.14 -5.15 -4.85
C THR A 199 -6.67 -6.56 -4.54
N THR A 200 -7.54 -7.41 -3.99
CA THR A 200 -7.24 -8.84 -3.77
C THR A 200 -6.98 -9.54 -5.09
N ALA A 201 -7.84 -9.32 -6.09
CA ALA A 201 -7.65 -9.90 -7.42
C ALA A 201 -6.33 -9.42 -8.05
N SER A 202 -5.99 -8.13 -7.96
CA SER A 202 -4.73 -7.61 -8.48
C SER A 202 -3.52 -8.23 -7.79
N TYR A 203 -3.55 -8.37 -6.45
CA TYR A 203 -2.44 -8.99 -5.72
C TYR A 203 -2.25 -10.46 -6.10
N VAL A 204 -3.33 -11.24 -6.20
CA VAL A 204 -3.26 -12.66 -6.61
C VAL A 204 -2.72 -12.79 -8.02
N VAL A 205 -3.22 -11.97 -8.97
CA VAL A 205 -2.76 -12.01 -10.35
C VAL A 205 -1.28 -11.64 -10.43
N MET A 206 -0.85 -10.54 -9.80
CA MET A 206 0.56 -10.14 -9.80
C MET A 206 1.47 -11.19 -9.16
N ALA A 207 1.05 -11.82 -8.06
CA ALA A 207 1.83 -12.89 -7.43
C ALA A 207 2.03 -14.09 -8.36
N ILE A 208 0.96 -14.56 -9.03
CA ILE A 208 1.03 -15.65 -10.00
C ILE A 208 1.91 -15.28 -11.19
N LEU A 209 1.74 -14.06 -11.70
CA LEU A 209 2.53 -13.54 -12.82
C LEU A 209 4.02 -13.51 -12.47
N THR A 210 4.40 -12.89 -11.36
CA THR A 210 5.81 -12.83 -10.94
C THR A 210 6.38 -14.23 -10.72
N GLY A 211 5.67 -15.13 -10.05
CA GLY A 211 6.13 -16.51 -9.84
C GLY A 211 6.23 -17.35 -11.12
N ALA A 212 5.56 -16.95 -12.21
CA ALA A 212 5.67 -17.59 -13.52
C ALA A 212 6.82 -17.04 -14.38
N MET A 213 7.41 -15.91 -13.99
CA MET A 213 8.35 -15.15 -14.83
C MET A 213 9.73 -14.94 -14.22
N VAL A 214 9.84 -15.02 -12.89
CA VAL A 214 11.04 -14.75 -12.10
C VAL A 214 11.34 -15.94 -11.20
#